data_AF-A0A9E5TA28-F1
#
_entry.id   AF-A0A9E5TA28-F1
#
_cell.length_a   1.000
_cell.length_b   1.000
_cell.length_c   1.000
_cell.angle_alpha   90.00
_cell.angle_beta   90.00
_cell.angle_gamma   90.00
#
_symmetry.space_group_name_H-M   'P 1'
#
loop_
_entity.id
_entity.type
_entity.pdbx_description
1 polymer ?
#
loop_
_entity_poly.entity_id
_entity_poly.type
_entity_poly.pdbx_seq_one_letter_code
_entity_poly.pdbx_strand_id
1 'polypeptide(L)'
;MGRYAELFEEFQMAVSWGLSDLTGDPLVPQLLSGQISHEIALYPQGDERDSQAGGDLARTDLQRHLSIAKAAGLEITSLMLPGGAPPARLDALVRAGICMVVRDHVATGRRRVRHPIRTLRFGLWEMQASFLFAEDSGRTGGLAIRRRIDRAMSGGGLCHVVLGDLVSGDRQSLRSLERLLQHVARRRDDGQLQVRTISQIAAQLPHRRSTPAAQSILRAPAPHSRAA
;
A
#
# COMPACT_ATOMS: atom_id res chain seq x y z
N MET A 1 -4.37 -6.08 -17.85
CA MET A 1 -5.06 -6.05 -16.55
C MET A 1 -6.08 -7.19 -16.37
N GLY A 2 -7.15 -7.31 -17.16
CA GLY A 2 -8.27 -8.24 -16.89
C GLY A 2 -7.89 -9.68 -16.52
N ARG A 3 -7.00 -10.32 -17.30
CA ARG A 3 -6.56 -11.69 -17.02
C ARG A 3 -5.84 -11.86 -15.67
N TYR A 4 -5.16 -10.82 -15.18
CA TYR A 4 -4.49 -10.87 -13.89
C TYR A 4 -5.51 -10.83 -12.75
N ALA A 5 -6.52 -9.96 -12.83
CA ALA A 5 -7.60 -9.91 -11.85
C ALA A 5 -8.36 -11.24 -11.78
N GLU A 6 -8.70 -11.83 -12.92
CA GLU A 6 -9.30 -13.17 -12.99
C GLU A 6 -8.45 -14.23 -12.26
N LEU A 7 -7.12 -14.17 -12.42
CA LEU A 7 -6.21 -15.11 -11.78
C LEU A 7 -6.18 -14.91 -10.24
N PHE A 8 -6.19 -13.67 -9.77
CA PHE A 8 -6.27 -13.39 -8.33
C PHE A 8 -7.60 -13.88 -7.73
N GLU A 9 -8.72 -13.69 -8.44
CA GLU A 9 -10.03 -14.21 -8.03
C GLU A 9 -10.10 -15.74 -8.06
N GLU A 10 -9.55 -16.38 -9.10
CA GLU A 10 -9.47 -17.85 -9.23
C GLU A 10 -8.78 -18.49 -8.01
N PHE A 11 -7.69 -17.87 -7.53
CA PHE A 11 -6.99 -18.32 -6.33
C PHE A 11 -7.54 -17.71 -5.02
N GLN A 12 -8.57 -16.88 -5.07
CA GLN A 12 -9.16 -16.16 -3.92
C GLN A 12 -8.11 -15.35 -3.14
N MET A 13 -7.27 -14.62 -3.87
CA MET A 13 -6.14 -13.89 -3.32
C MET A 13 -6.48 -12.42 -3.09
N ALA A 14 -6.36 -11.98 -1.84
CA ALA A 14 -6.44 -10.56 -1.50
C ALA A 14 -5.28 -9.80 -2.15
N VAL A 15 -5.59 -8.72 -2.88
CA VAL A 15 -4.60 -7.87 -3.56
C VAL A 15 -5.03 -6.41 -3.48
N SER A 16 -4.04 -5.51 -3.54
CA SER A 16 -4.24 -4.07 -3.64
C SER A 16 -3.72 -3.61 -5.00
N TRP A 17 -4.59 -3.00 -5.81
CA TRP A 17 -4.28 -2.50 -7.14
C TRP A 17 -3.80 -1.05 -7.06
N GLY A 18 -2.55 -0.80 -7.45
CA GLY A 18 -2.03 0.55 -7.61
C GLY A 18 -2.52 1.17 -8.91
N LEU A 19 -3.50 2.07 -8.84
CA LEU A 19 -4.08 2.71 -10.02
C LEU A 19 -3.64 4.16 -10.13
N SER A 20 -3.27 4.55 -11.34
CA SER A 20 -2.85 5.93 -11.66
C SER A 20 -3.94 6.78 -12.28
N ASP A 21 -4.83 6.16 -13.05
CA ASP A 21 -6.01 6.80 -13.62
C ASP A 21 -7.26 6.03 -13.19
N LEU A 22 -8.03 6.63 -12.28
CA LEU A 22 -9.28 6.03 -11.79
C LEU A 22 -10.45 6.18 -12.77
N THR A 23 -10.31 7.01 -13.81
CA THR A 23 -11.39 7.27 -14.77
C THR A 23 -11.32 6.36 -16.00
N GLY A 24 -10.10 6.04 -16.45
CA GLY A 24 -9.88 5.20 -17.63
C GLY A 24 -9.61 3.72 -17.34
N ASP A 25 -9.31 3.33 -16.09
CA ASP A 25 -8.89 1.96 -15.82
C ASP A 25 -10.08 0.97 -15.84
N PRO A 26 -10.00 -0.13 -16.63
CA PRO A 26 -11.08 -1.11 -16.76
C PRO A 26 -11.37 -1.92 -15.48
N LEU A 27 -10.50 -1.89 -14.46
CA LEU A 27 -10.75 -2.51 -13.16
C LEU A 27 -11.74 -1.70 -12.32
N VAL A 28 -11.81 -0.38 -12.51
CA VAL A 28 -12.66 0.48 -11.67
C VAL A 28 -14.14 0.13 -11.78
N PRO A 29 -14.74 -0.06 -12.98
CA PRO A 29 -16.13 -0.51 -13.08
C PRO A 29 -16.40 -1.88 -12.42
N GLN A 30 -15.42 -2.78 -12.43
CA GLN A 30 -15.54 -4.12 -11.81
C GLN A 30 -15.49 -4.04 -10.28
N LEU A 31 -14.70 -3.12 -9.73
CA LEU A 31 -14.64 -2.86 -8.29
C LEU A 31 -15.92 -2.20 -7.81
N LEU A 32 -16.42 -1.22 -8.56
CA LEU A 32 -17.67 -0.51 -8.25
C LEU A 32 -18.90 -1.41 -8.31
N SER A 33 -18.93 -2.38 -9.23
CA SER A 33 -20.01 -3.35 -9.31
C SER A 33 -19.95 -4.42 -8.20
N GLY A 34 -18.89 -4.43 -7.39
CA GLY A 34 -18.64 -5.45 -6.37
C GLY A 34 -18.31 -6.83 -6.95
N GLN A 35 -18.00 -6.91 -8.24
CA GLN A 35 -17.59 -8.17 -8.89
C GLN A 35 -16.26 -8.69 -8.36
N ILE A 36 -15.38 -7.78 -7.94
CA ILE A 36 -14.08 -8.11 -7.35
C ILE A 36 -13.93 -7.48 -5.97
N SER A 37 -13.40 -8.25 -5.01
CA SER A 37 -13.30 -7.86 -3.59
C SER A 37 -11.90 -7.34 -3.22
N HIS A 38 -11.26 -6.62 -4.14
CA HIS A 38 -9.88 -6.16 -3.99
C HIS A 38 -9.80 -4.71 -3.49
N GLU A 39 -8.65 -4.32 -2.95
CA GLU A 39 -8.38 -2.93 -2.56
C GLU A 39 -7.86 -2.13 -3.76
N ILE A 40 -8.18 -0.83 -3.82
CA ILE A 40 -7.48 0.13 -4.66
C ILE A 40 -6.54 0.96 -3.80
N ALA A 41 -5.28 1.01 -4.22
CA ALA A 41 -4.30 1.97 -3.75
C ALA A 41 -4.10 3.04 -4.83
N LEU A 42 -3.90 4.29 -4.43
CA LEU A 42 -3.54 5.31 -5.42
C LEU A 42 -2.06 5.17 -5.78
N TYR A 43 -1.75 5.18 -7.07
CA TYR A 43 -0.39 5.17 -7.60
C TYR A 43 -0.20 6.39 -8.51
N PRO A 44 0.13 7.58 -7.96
CA PRO A 44 0.27 8.78 -8.75
C PRO A 44 1.39 8.62 -9.78
N GLN A 45 1.08 8.90 -11.05
CA GLN A 45 2.08 9.02 -12.10
C GLN A 45 2.69 10.42 -11.97
N GLY A 46 3.92 10.48 -11.49
CA GLY A 46 4.68 11.72 -11.40
C GLY A 46 6.12 11.44 -11.74
N ASP A 47 6.73 12.30 -12.55
CA ASP A 47 8.16 12.25 -12.79
C ASP A 47 8.85 12.49 -11.43
N GLU A 48 9.76 11.60 -11.01
CA GLU A 48 10.43 11.70 -9.70
C GLU A 48 11.09 13.08 -9.50
N ARG A 49 11.40 13.77 -10.61
CA ARG A 49 11.96 15.12 -10.66
C ARG A 49 11.01 16.19 -10.12
N ASP A 50 9.70 16.04 -10.31
CA ASP A 50 8.70 16.99 -9.81
C ASP A 50 8.51 16.89 -8.29
N SER A 51 8.89 15.75 -7.70
CA SER A 51 8.83 15.55 -6.25
C SER A 51 9.79 16.48 -5.48
N GLN A 52 10.86 16.96 -6.12
CA GLN A 52 11.79 17.94 -5.54
C GLN A 52 11.42 19.39 -5.87
N ALA A 53 10.76 19.64 -7.00
CA ALA A 53 10.52 21.00 -7.50
C ALA A 53 9.10 21.54 -7.23
N GLY A 54 8.09 20.72 -6.92
CA GLY A 54 6.69 21.18 -6.92
C GLY A 54 5.75 20.41 -6.00
N GLY A 55 5.91 20.56 -4.68
CA GLY A 55 5.01 19.95 -3.68
C GLY A 55 3.53 20.35 -3.79
N ASP A 56 3.19 21.41 -4.55
CA ASP A 56 1.81 21.86 -4.75
C ASP A 56 1.11 21.20 -5.95
N LEU A 57 1.84 20.85 -7.01
CA LEU A 57 1.28 20.13 -8.17
C LEU A 57 0.94 18.69 -7.79
N ALA A 58 1.86 18.00 -7.13
CA ALA A 58 1.62 16.65 -6.59
C ALA A 58 0.44 16.64 -5.60
N ARG A 59 0.25 17.72 -4.82
CA ARG A 59 -0.91 17.87 -3.93
C ARG A 59 -2.22 18.01 -4.70
N THR A 60 -2.23 18.87 -5.71
CA THR A 60 -3.44 19.15 -6.50
C THR A 60 -3.89 17.90 -7.25
N ASP A 61 -2.92 17.15 -7.80
CA ASP A 61 -3.19 15.88 -8.48
C ASP A 61 -3.70 14.79 -7.53
N LEU A 62 -3.06 14.62 -6.36
CA LEU A 62 -3.54 13.72 -5.31
C LEU A 62 -4.97 14.07 -4.87
N GLN A 63 -5.25 15.34 -4.58
CA GLN A 63 -6.58 15.78 -4.17
C GLN A 63 -7.63 15.54 -5.26
N ARG A 64 -7.27 15.75 -6.52
CA ARG A 64 -8.12 15.44 -7.67
C ARG A 64 -8.45 13.95 -7.71
N HIS A 65 -7.46 13.07 -7.64
CA HIS A 65 -7.67 11.63 -7.67
C HIS A 65 -8.51 11.13 -6.48
N LEU A 66 -8.26 11.64 -5.27
CA LEU A 66 -9.08 11.29 -4.10
C LEU A 66 -10.51 11.80 -4.21
N SER A 67 -10.71 12.97 -4.82
CA SER A 67 -12.06 13.51 -5.08
C SER A 67 -12.81 12.66 -6.10
N ILE A 68 -12.14 12.21 -7.16
CA ILE A 68 -12.70 11.28 -8.16
C ILE A 68 -13.07 9.95 -7.48
N ALA A 69 -12.15 9.36 -6.71
CA ALA A 69 -12.41 8.12 -5.98
C ALA A 69 -13.64 8.24 -5.08
N LYS A 70 -13.68 9.32 -4.28
CA LYS A 70 -14.80 9.59 -3.38
C LYS A 70 -16.12 9.78 -4.13
N ALA A 71 -16.12 10.49 -5.25
CA ALA A 71 -17.32 10.67 -6.08
C ALA A 71 -17.81 9.34 -6.69
N ALA A 72 -16.89 8.41 -6.94
CA ALA A 72 -17.21 7.05 -7.37
C ALA A 72 -17.62 6.12 -6.21
N GLY A 73 -17.55 6.56 -4.95
CA GLY A 73 -17.83 5.71 -3.79
C GLY A 73 -16.68 4.77 -3.41
N LEU A 74 -15.47 5.02 -3.92
CA LEU A 74 -14.25 4.27 -3.59
C LEU A 74 -13.58 4.89 -2.37
N GLU A 75 -13.24 4.03 -1.40
CA GLU A 75 -12.42 4.41 -0.25
C GLU A 75 -10.95 4.10 -0.54
N ILE A 76 -10.13 5.13 -0.67
CA ILE A 76 -8.69 5.00 -0.87
C ILE A 76 -7.99 5.31 0.45
N THR A 77 -7.36 4.30 1.04
CA THR A 77 -6.65 4.42 2.34
C THR A 77 -5.13 4.24 2.22
N SER A 78 -4.66 3.85 1.04
CA SER A 78 -3.25 3.58 0.77
C SER A 78 -2.73 4.33 -0.46
N LEU A 79 -1.47 4.74 -0.38
CA LEU A 79 -0.75 5.45 -1.43
C LEU A 79 0.53 4.70 -1.77
N MET A 80 0.65 4.24 -3.01
CA MET A 80 1.87 3.63 -3.54
C MET A 80 2.73 4.72 -4.16
N LEU A 81 3.96 4.88 -3.68
CA LEU A 81 4.89 5.87 -4.20
C LEU A 81 6.01 5.18 -4.98
N PRO A 82 6.26 5.60 -6.24
CA PRO A 82 7.44 5.17 -6.95
C PRO A 82 8.70 5.68 -6.24
N GLY A 83 9.68 4.80 -6.09
CA GLY A 83 11.04 5.16 -5.72
C GLY A 83 11.30 5.43 -4.23
N GLY A 84 12.39 6.18 -3.98
CA GLY A 84 12.99 6.35 -2.65
C GLY A 84 12.64 7.65 -1.92
N ALA A 85 11.94 8.59 -2.57
CA ALA A 85 11.70 9.92 -2.01
C ALA A 85 10.72 9.88 -0.83
N PRO A 86 10.98 10.58 0.29
CA PRO A 86 10.02 10.68 1.39
C PRO A 86 8.70 11.30 0.91
N PRO A 87 7.53 10.79 1.34
CA PRO A 87 6.26 11.47 1.07
C PRO A 87 6.32 12.91 1.58
N ALA A 88 6.01 13.87 0.72
CA ALA A 88 5.85 15.26 1.12
C ALA A 88 4.57 15.42 1.96
N ARG A 89 4.59 16.30 2.96
CA ARG A 89 3.41 16.77 3.72
C ARG A 89 2.51 15.64 4.27
N LEU A 90 3.07 14.86 5.20
CA LEU A 90 2.40 13.73 5.85
C LEU A 90 1.02 14.08 6.46
N ASP A 91 0.87 15.29 6.98
CA ASP A 91 -0.38 15.79 7.54
C ASP A 91 -1.49 15.94 6.48
N ALA A 92 -1.14 16.28 5.24
CA ALA A 92 -2.09 16.36 4.14
C ALA A 92 -2.57 14.97 3.73
N LEU A 93 -1.67 13.97 3.70
CA LEU A 93 -2.03 12.57 3.43
C LEU A 93 -3.03 12.04 4.46
N VAL A 94 -2.73 12.26 5.75
CA VAL A 94 -3.61 11.81 6.85
C VAL A 94 -4.97 12.52 6.80
N ARG A 95 -5.00 13.84 6.56
CA ARG A 95 -6.27 14.57 6.39
C ARG A 95 -7.10 14.08 5.21
N ALA A 96 -6.45 13.50 4.21
CA ALA A 96 -7.11 12.93 3.05
C ALA A 96 -7.53 11.46 3.25
N GLY A 97 -7.33 10.89 4.45
CA GLY A 97 -7.72 9.52 4.79
C GLY A 97 -6.65 8.46 4.50
N ILE A 98 -5.46 8.84 4.03
CA ILE A 98 -4.37 7.90 3.78
C ILE A 98 -3.73 7.49 5.12
N CYS A 99 -3.71 6.20 5.40
CA CYS A 99 -3.12 5.61 6.60
C CYS A 99 -1.85 4.79 6.32
N MET A 100 -1.62 4.41 5.05
CA MET A 100 -0.44 3.67 4.63
C MET A 100 0.20 4.26 3.36
N VAL A 101 1.51 4.45 3.40
CA VAL A 101 2.34 4.72 2.23
C VAL A 101 3.14 3.47 1.90
N VAL A 102 3.11 3.03 0.64
CA VAL A 102 3.84 1.85 0.19
C VAL A 102 4.93 2.29 -0.78
N ARG A 103 6.17 1.88 -0.50
CA ARG A 103 7.30 2.10 -1.40
C ARG A 103 7.48 0.88 -2.28
N ASP A 104 7.44 1.07 -3.58
CA ASP A 104 7.67 0.00 -4.56
C ASP A 104 9.16 -0.35 -4.74
N HIS A 105 10.08 0.50 -4.28
CA HIS A 105 11.50 0.24 -4.35
C HIS A 105 11.95 -0.86 -3.37
N VAL A 106 12.42 -1.97 -3.94
CA VAL A 106 13.09 -3.04 -3.20
C VAL A 106 14.47 -2.57 -2.77
N ALA A 107 14.75 -2.57 -1.46
CA ALA A 107 16.10 -2.26 -0.96
C ALA A 107 17.15 -3.12 -1.70
N THR A 108 17.97 -2.50 -2.55
CA THR A 108 19.05 -3.16 -3.26
C THR A 108 20.22 -3.40 -2.30
N GLY A 109 20.72 -4.63 -2.25
CA GLY A 109 21.86 -5.02 -1.42
C GLY A 109 21.58 -6.10 -0.37
N ARG A 110 22.64 -6.55 0.32
CA ARG A 110 22.56 -7.61 1.35
C ARG A 110 21.78 -7.20 2.61
N ARG A 111 21.45 -5.91 2.74
CA ARG A 111 20.81 -5.35 3.93
C ARG A 111 19.33 -5.70 3.92
N ARG A 112 19.01 -6.78 4.63
CA ARG A 112 17.64 -7.25 4.81
C ARG A 112 16.83 -6.17 5.53
N VAL A 113 15.70 -5.78 4.94
CA VAL A 113 14.67 -5.01 5.66
C VAL A 113 14.11 -5.91 6.75
N ARG A 114 14.55 -5.72 8.00
CA ARG A 114 14.09 -6.52 9.16
C ARG A 114 12.68 -6.15 9.58
N HIS A 115 12.30 -4.89 9.37
CA HIS A 115 10.99 -4.35 9.70
C HIS A 115 10.42 -3.67 8.45
N PRO A 116 9.62 -4.38 7.64
CA PRO A 116 9.10 -3.83 6.39
C PRO A 116 8.06 -2.73 6.63
N ILE A 117 7.54 -2.60 7.85
CA ILE A 117 6.59 -1.56 8.24
C ILE A 117 7.23 -0.68 9.31
N ARG A 118 7.14 0.64 9.14
CA ARG A 118 7.54 1.63 10.14
C ARG A 118 6.47 2.71 10.29
N THR A 119 6.36 3.27 11.48
CA THR A 119 5.50 4.43 11.70
C THR A 119 6.17 5.69 11.17
N LEU A 120 5.40 6.54 10.50
CA LEU A 120 5.79 7.90 10.14
C LEU A 120 5.26 8.85 11.23
N ARG A 121 4.52 9.90 10.86
CA ARG A 121 3.87 10.85 11.79
C ARG A 121 2.36 10.75 11.68
N PHE A 122 1.66 11.20 12.73
CA PHE A 122 0.20 11.35 12.75
C PHE A 122 -0.58 10.06 12.47
N GLY A 123 -0.03 8.90 12.85
CA GLY A 123 -0.67 7.60 12.60
C GLY A 123 -0.50 7.09 11.17
N LEU A 124 0.23 7.79 10.31
CA LEU A 124 0.62 7.31 8.99
C LEU A 124 1.70 6.23 9.13
N TRP A 125 1.57 5.16 8.37
CA TRP A 125 2.54 4.08 8.29
C TRP A 125 3.23 4.07 6.93
N GLU A 126 4.44 3.53 6.90
CA GLU A 126 5.15 3.25 5.67
C GLU A 126 5.48 1.77 5.60
N MET A 127 5.18 1.15 4.46
CA MET A 127 5.54 -0.22 4.14
C MET A 127 6.52 -0.25 2.95
N GLN A 128 7.59 -1.03 3.08
CA GLN A 128 8.57 -1.24 2.02
C GLN A 128 8.32 -2.57 1.28
N ALA A 129 8.38 -2.54 -0.05
CA ALA A 129 8.39 -3.74 -0.87
C ALA A 129 9.53 -4.69 -0.48
N SER A 130 9.17 -5.95 -0.24
CA SER A 130 10.13 -7.03 0.01
C SER A 130 10.68 -7.61 -1.29
N PHE A 131 9.92 -7.49 -2.37
CA PHE A 131 10.26 -7.96 -3.71
C PHE A 131 9.44 -7.22 -4.77
N LEU A 132 10.02 -7.06 -5.96
CA LEU A 132 9.37 -6.55 -7.17
C LEU A 132 9.36 -7.68 -8.21
N PHE A 133 8.18 -8.16 -8.54
CA PHE A 133 7.96 -9.08 -9.65
C PHE A 133 8.04 -8.26 -10.94
N ALA A 134 9.18 -8.36 -11.63
CA ALA A 134 9.39 -7.71 -12.92
C ALA A 134 9.21 -8.72 -14.07
N GLU A 135 8.78 -8.24 -15.24
CA GLU A 135 8.56 -9.05 -16.45
C GLU A 135 9.82 -9.83 -16.86
N ASP A 136 11.00 -9.22 -16.76
CA ASP A 136 12.29 -9.84 -17.10
C ASP A 136 12.77 -10.91 -16.11
N SER A 137 12.03 -11.15 -15.03
CA SER A 137 12.50 -12.05 -13.97
C SER A 137 12.48 -13.52 -14.39
N GLY A 138 11.84 -13.88 -15.52
CA GLY A 138 11.90 -15.21 -16.13
C GLY A 138 11.58 -16.35 -15.15
N ARG A 139 12.13 -17.55 -15.39
CA ARG A 139 11.92 -18.71 -14.49
C ARG A 139 12.57 -18.54 -13.11
N THR A 140 13.65 -17.77 -13.01
CA THR A 140 14.43 -17.61 -11.78
C THR A 140 13.76 -16.65 -10.79
N GLY A 141 13.02 -15.67 -11.30
CA GLY A 141 12.24 -14.69 -10.53
C GLY A 141 11.20 -15.35 -9.63
N GLY A 142 10.35 -16.20 -10.20
CA GLY A 142 9.32 -16.91 -9.43
C GLY A 142 9.91 -17.77 -8.29
N LEU A 143 11.04 -18.43 -8.51
CA LEU A 143 11.72 -19.21 -7.47
C LEU A 143 12.32 -18.31 -6.38
N ALA A 144 12.89 -17.16 -6.75
CA ALA A 144 13.42 -16.20 -5.80
C ALA A 144 12.32 -15.65 -4.87
N ILE A 145 11.14 -15.36 -5.42
CA ILE A 145 9.97 -14.91 -4.65
C ILE A 145 9.49 -15.99 -3.70
N ARG A 146 9.32 -17.23 -4.18
CA ARG A 146 8.92 -18.36 -3.33
C ARG A 146 9.86 -18.52 -2.14
N ARG A 147 11.18 -18.51 -2.38
CA ARG A 147 12.19 -18.56 -1.31
C ARG A 147 12.11 -17.35 -0.36
N ARG A 148 11.69 -16.19 -0.84
CA ARG A 148 11.50 -14.99 -0.01
C ARG A 148 10.28 -15.15 0.90
N ILE A 149 9.17 -15.65 0.37
CA ILE A 149 7.95 -15.98 1.11
C ILE A 149 8.24 -17.04 2.17
N ASP A 150 8.81 -18.18 1.77
CA ASP A 150 9.13 -19.27 2.72
C ASP A 150 10.07 -18.78 3.84
N ARG A 151 11.02 -17.90 3.52
CA ARG A 151 11.90 -17.29 4.52
C ARG A 151 11.14 -16.35 5.47
N ALA A 152 10.26 -15.49 4.94
CA ALA A 152 9.43 -14.62 5.76
C ALA A 152 8.55 -15.44 6.70
N MET A 153 7.92 -16.51 6.20
CA MET A 153 7.14 -17.47 7.00
C MET A 153 7.98 -18.09 8.12
N SER A 154 9.19 -18.59 7.82
CA SER A 154 10.06 -19.19 8.83
C SER A 154 10.49 -18.23 9.93
N GLY A 155 10.47 -16.92 9.66
CA GLY A 155 10.78 -15.87 10.64
C GLY A 155 9.56 -15.19 11.25
N GLY A 156 8.33 -15.63 10.95
CA GLY A 156 7.09 -14.95 11.38
C GLY A 156 6.96 -13.52 10.85
N GLY A 157 7.59 -13.21 9.72
CA GLY A 157 7.69 -11.86 9.15
C GLY A 157 6.66 -11.59 8.06
N LEU A 158 6.56 -10.31 7.68
CA LEU A 158 5.75 -9.85 6.55
C LEU A 158 6.57 -9.87 5.25
N CYS A 159 5.93 -10.26 4.14
CA CYS A 159 6.50 -10.23 2.80
C CYS A 159 5.56 -9.46 1.87
N HIS A 160 5.96 -8.25 1.47
CA HIS A 160 5.22 -7.46 0.49
C HIS A 160 5.80 -7.69 -0.92
N VAL A 161 4.98 -8.20 -1.83
CA VAL A 161 5.37 -8.45 -3.23
C VAL A 161 4.65 -7.45 -4.10
N VAL A 162 5.42 -6.57 -4.75
CA VAL A 162 4.89 -5.66 -5.77
C VAL A 162 4.91 -6.40 -7.09
N LEU A 163 3.78 -6.45 -7.76
CA LEU A 163 3.74 -6.81 -9.17
C LEU A 163 3.96 -5.52 -9.95
N GLY A 164 5.06 -5.46 -10.70
CA GLY A 164 5.40 -4.27 -11.49
C GLY A 164 4.43 -4.08 -12.65
N ASP A 165 4.87 -3.39 -13.70
CA ASP A 165 4.06 -3.28 -14.90
C ASP A 165 3.74 -4.69 -15.44
N LEU A 166 2.47 -5.08 -15.40
CA LEU A 166 1.98 -6.36 -15.87
C LEU A 166 1.41 -6.24 -17.31
N VAL A 167 1.62 -5.09 -17.96
CA VAL A 167 0.97 -4.71 -19.22
C VAL A 167 1.36 -5.62 -20.39
N SER A 168 2.53 -6.26 -20.40
CA SER A 168 2.91 -7.10 -21.56
C SER A 168 1.98 -8.31 -21.74
N GLY A 169 1.32 -8.76 -20.66
CA GLY A 169 0.41 -9.92 -20.71
C GLY A 169 1.07 -11.18 -21.27
N ASP A 170 2.40 -11.26 -21.23
CA ASP A 170 3.10 -12.36 -21.88
C ASP A 170 2.74 -13.69 -21.20
N ARG A 171 2.65 -14.76 -22.01
CA ARG A 171 2.22 -16.08 -21.52
C ARG A 171 3.16 -16.66 -20.46
N GLN A 172 4.44 -16.30 -20.48
CA GLN A 172 5.45 -16.82 -19.57
C GLN A 172 5.36 -16.13 -18.19
N SER A 173 5.14 -14.82 -18.15
CA SER A 173 4.86 -14.03 -16.95
C SER A 173 3.56 -14.48 -16.29
N LEU A 174 2.48 -14.64 -17.07
CA LEU A 174 1.20 -15.18 -16.57
C LEU A 174 1.37 -16.56 -15.94
N ARG A 175 2.04 -17.51 -16.62
CA ARG A 175 2.32 -18.85 -16.05
C ARG A 175 3.21 -18.79 -14.82
N SER A 176 4.13 -17.83 -14.75
CA SER A 176 5.02 -17.68 -13.60
C SER A 176 4.28 -17.11 -12.39
N LEU A 177 3.37 -16.16 -12.61
CA LEU A 177 2.47 -15.65 -11.60
C LEU A 177 1.47 -16.72 -11.14
N GLU A 178 0.84 -17.46 -12.05
CA GLU A 178 -0.06 -18.56 -11.72
C GLU A 178 0.61 -19.58 -10.79
N ARG A 179 1.84 -19.99 -11.11
CA ARG A 179 2.63 -20.86 -10.24
C ARG A 179 2.93 -20.22 -8.88
N LEU A 180 3.18 -18.92 -8.83
CA LEU A 180 3.39 -18.21 -7.58
C LEU A 180 2.10 -18.19 -6.74
N LEU A 181 0.97 -17.86 -7.34
CA LEU A 181 -0.34 -17.84 -6.68
C LEU A 181 -0.75 -19.23 -6.21
N GLN A 182 -0.52 -20.27 -7.00
CA GLN A 182 -0.73 -21.67 -6.57
C GLN A 182 0.16 -22.04 -5.36
N HIS A 183 1.39 -21.54 -5.28
CA HIS A 183 2.24 -21.73 -4.11
C HIS A 183 1.66 -21.03 -2.88
N VAL A 184 1.28 -19.76 -3.03
CA VAL A 184 0.68 -18.94 -1.97
C VAL A 184 -0.66 -19.54 -1.48
N ALA A 185 -1.52 -19.99 -2.40
CA ALA A 185 -2.79 -20.65 -2.11
C ALA A 185 -2.58 -21.89 -1.23
N ARG A 186 -1.70 -22.80 -1.65
CA ARG A 186 -1.39 -23.99 -0.85
C ARG A 186 -0.90 -23.63 0.56
N ARG A 187 0.02 -22.67 0.70
CA ARG A 187 0.51 -22.23 2.01
C ARG A 187 -0.57 -21.59 2.89
N ARG A 188 -1.51 -20.86 2.28
CA ARG A 188 -2.68 -20.27 2.96
C ARG A 188 -3.62 -21.36 3.43
N ASP A 189 -3.95 -22.30 2.56
CA ASP A 189 -4.90 -23.39 2.84
C ASP A 189 -4.35 -24.35 3.89
N ASP A 190 -3.01 -24.53 3.95
CA ASP A 190 -2.30 -25.23 5.02
C ASP A 190 -2.24 -24.43 6.34
N GLY A 191 -2.80 -23.22 6.40
CA GLY A 191 -2.79 -22.34 7.58
C GLY A 191 -1.44 -21.70 7.90
N GLN A 192 -0.46 -21.80 7.00
CA GLN A 192 0.92 -21.33 7.22
C GLN A 192 1.12 -19.85 6.82
N LEU A 193 0.22 -19.29 6.02
CA LEU A 193 0.31 -17.94 5.47
C LEU A 193 -1.04 -17.24 5.54
N GLN A 194 -1.01 -15.93 5.82
CA GLN A 194 -2.16 -15.06 5.61
C GLN A 194 -1.85 -14.09 4.48
N VAL A 195 -2.78 -13.97 3.53
CA VAL A 195 -2.71 -13.04 2.40
C VAL A 195 -3.70 -11.92 2.68
N ARG A 196 -3.24 -10.68 2.59
CA ARG A 196 -4.01 -9.50 2.97
C ARG A 196 -3.73 -8.33 2.06
N THR A 197 -4.73 -7.47 1.92
CA THR A 197 -4.57 -6.17 1.29
C THR A 197 -3.76 -5.22 2.19
N ILE A 198 -3.25 -4.14 1.61
CA ILE A 198 -2.54 -3.08 2.32
C ILE A 198 -3.42 -2.46 3.42
N SER A 199 -4.68 -2.16 3.12
CA SER A 199 -5.65 -1.60 4.07
C SER A 199 -5.92 -2.55 5.24
N GLN A 200 -6.04 -3.86 4.99
CA GLN A 200 -6.20 -4.87 6.04
C GLN A 200 -4.96 -4.94 6.95
N ILE A 201 -3.76 -4.79 6.39
CA ILE A 201 -2.53 -4.68 7.19
C ILE A 201 -2.56 -3.40 8.01
N ALA A 202 -2.88 -2.25 7.41
CA ALA A 202 -2.92 -0.97 8.09
C ALA A 202 -3.93 -0.93 9.26
N ALA A 203 -5.09 -1.56 9.08
CA ALA A 203 -6.14 -1.66 10.11
C ALA A 203 -5.69 -2.43 11.36
N GLN A 204 -4.70 -3.31 11.24
CA GLN A 204 -4.16 -4.08 12.37
C GLN A 204 -2.98 -3.40 13.06
N LEU A 205 -2.41 -2.37 12.43
CA LEU A 205 -1.35 -1.62 13.07
C LEU A 205 -1.94 -0.82 14.22
N PRO A 206 -1.25 -0.79 15.38
CA PRO A 206 -1.76 -0.11 16.55
C PRO A 206 -1.94 1.36 16.19
N HIS A 207 -3.19 1.82 16.16
CA HIS A 207 -3.44 3.23 16.07
C HIS A 207 -2.93 3.80 17.38
N ARG A 208 -1.74 4.41 17.36
CA ARG A 208 -1.28 5.25 18.47
C ARG A 208 -2.30 6.37 18.54
N ARG A 209 -3.36 6.15 19.35
CA ARG A 209 -4.23 7.22 19.80
C ARG A 209 -3.26 8.27 20.31
N SER A 210 -3.31 9.44 19.68
CA SER A 210 -2.65 10.63 20.16
C SER A 210 -2.79 10.62 21.67
N THR A 211 -1.65 10.71 22.36
CA THR A 211 -1.60 10.83 23.81
C THR A 211 -2.74 11.76 24.22
N PRO A 212 -3.66 11.32 25.11
CA PRO A 212 -4.85 12.09 25.43
C PRO A 212 -4.44 13.55 25.62
N ALA A 213 -5.11 14.44 24.89
CA ALA A 213 -4.72 15.85 24.77
C ALA A 213 -4.22 16.34 26.12
N ALA A 214 -2.96 16.79 26.18
CA ALA A 214 -2.36 17.26 27.41
C ALA A 214 -3.36 18.22 28.06
N GLN A 215 -3.96 17.79 29.17
CA GLN A 215 -4.93 18.62 29.88
C GLN A 215 -4.19 19.90 30.20
N SER A 216 -4.62 21.00 29.59
CA SER A 216 -3.97 22.29 29.74
C SER A 216 -3.80 22.59 31.22
N ILE A 217 -2.55 22.63 31.69
CA ILE A 217 -2.20 22.96 33.09
C ILE A 217 -2.39 24.47 33.35
N LEU A 218 -2.84 25.26 32.37
CA LEU A 218 -3.31 26.62 32.58
C LEU A 218 -4.61 26.60 33.38
N ARG A 219 -4.50 26.35 34.68
CA ARG A 219 -5.48 26.80 35.67
C ARG A 219 -5.60 28.31 35.53
N ALA A 220 -6.82 28.79 35.29
CA ALA A 220 -7.11 30.20 35.38
C ALA A 220 -6.64 30.73 36.75
N PRO A 221 -5.99 31.91 36.83
CA PRO A 221 -5.66 32.52 38.10
C PRO A 221 -6.96 32.76 38.89
N ALA A 222 -6.95 32.37 40.17
CA ALA A 222 -8.12 32.49 41.04
C ALA A 222 -8.60 33.95 41.08
N PRO A 223 -9.92 34.20 41.04
CA PRO A 223 -10.44 35.56 41.19
C PRO A 223 -10.06 36.07 42.58
N HIS A 224 -9.33 37.19 42.62
CA HIS A 224 -9.08 37.91 43.86
C HIS A 224 -10.41 38.39 44.46
N SER A 225 -10.82 37.76 45.56
CA SER A 225 -11.89 38.26 46.41
C SER A 225 -11.47 39.62 46.97
N ARG A 226 -12.17 40.69 46.55
CA ARG A 226 -12.10 41.99 47.21
C ARG A 226 -12.89 41.89 48.52
N ALA A 227 -12.19 41.97 49.65
CA ALA A 227 -12.79 42.25 50.93
C ALA A 227 -13.36 43.69 50.93
N ALA A 228 -14.55 43.83 51.51
CA ALA A 228 -15.23 45.10 51.78
C ALA A 228 -14.61 45.83 52.97
#